data_AF-A0A015JFM1-F1
#
_entry.id   AF-A0A015JFM1-F1
#
_cell.length_a   1.000
_cell.length_b   1.000
_cell.length_c   1.000
_cell.angle_alpha   90.00
_cell.angle_beta   90.00
_cell.angle_gamma   90.00
#
_symmetry.space_group_name_H-M   'P 1'
#
loop_
_entity.id
_entity.type
_entity.pdbx_description
1 polymer ?
#
loop_
_entity_poly.entity_id
_entity_poly.type
_entity_poly.pdbx_seq_one_letter_code
_entity_poly.pdbx_strand_id
1 'polypeptide(L)'
;MNLLIGLLSNAIEEDNNRVSYLMQKAEVLAEIELFYLLPHQRRWRTWFPEVIHYYADADKTQIEIKRLIKEGEWDTKEFTEMRKKLLEVLQIKHNPIDNEVILEKLKSNEEKLKSNEERLKSNDEKLNKLEKLEKLDKLEKLGESYCEKLAKLEELEKSSCEKLDKLERLEKLLEEIVQAK
;
A
#
# COMPACT_ATOMS: atom_id res chain seq x y z
N MET A 1 -17.37 -27.52 39.65
CA MET A 1 -18.19 -26.35 40.05
C MET A 1 -17.32 -25.12 40.35
N ASN A 2 -16.24 -25.22 41.13
CA ASN A 2 -15.37 -24.08 41.47
C ASN A 2 -14.65 -23.44 40.27
N LEU A 3 -14.31 -24.23 39.25
CA LEU A 3 -13.65 -23.73 38.04
C LEU A 3 -14.58 -22.85 37.20
N LEU A 4 -15.87 -23.22 37.12
CA LEU A 4 -16.90 -22.43 36.45
C LEU A 4 -17.14 -21.09 37.19
N ILE A 5 -17.15 -21.14 38.53
CA ILE A 5 -17.31 -19.94 39.37
C ILE A 5 -16.10 -19.00 39.20
N GLY A 6 -14.88 -19.53 39.13
CA GLY A 6 -13.67 -18.74 38.88
C GLY A 6 -13.65 -18.08 37.51
N LEU A 7 -14.02 -18.82 36.45
CA LEU A 7 -14.12 -18.27 35.09
C LEU A 7 -15.21 -17.20 34.98
N LEU A 8 -16.36 -17.42 35.62
CA LEU A 8 -17.46 -16.45 35.64
C LEU A 8 -17.07 -15.17 36.39
N SER A 9 -16.37 -15.29 37.53
CA SER A 9 -15.90 -14.14 38.30
C SER A 9 -14.94 -13.27 37.49
N ASN A 10 -13.99 -13.89 36.78
CA ASN A 10 -13.04 -13.15 35.94
C ASN A 10 -13.75 -12.44 34.77
N ALA A 11 -14.70 -13.11 34.11
CA ALA A 11 -15.48 -12.50 33.03
C ALA A 11 -16.33 -11.32 33.53
N ILE A 12 -16.96 -11.45 34.71
CA ILE A 12 -17.70 -10.35 35.35
C ILE A 12 -16.77 -9.18 35.68
N GLU A 13 -15.56 -9.45 36.18
CA GLU A 13 -14.61 -8.39 36.52
C GLU A 13 -14.10 -7.63 35.29
N GLU A 14 -13.89 -8.34 34.17
CA GLU A 14 -13.52 -7.76 32.87
C GLU A 14 -14.66 -6.90 32.28
N ASP A 15 -15.91 -7.35 32.42
CA ASP A 15 -17.09 -6.67 31.86
C ASP A 15 -17.77 -5.67 32.81
N ASN A 16 -17.36 -5.59 34.09
CA ASN A 16 -17.90 -4.64 35.08
C ASN A 16 -17.35 -3.21 34.84
N ASN A 17 -17.61 -2.71 33.63
CA ASN A 17 -17.24 -1.38 33.21
C ASN A 17 -18.42 -0.43 33.42
N ARG A 18 -18.23 0.53 34.33
CA ARG A 18 -19.20 1.61 34.60
C ARG A 18 -19.57 2.38 33.32
N VAL A 19 -18.65 2.54 32.38
CA VAL A 19 -18.89 3.23 31.11
C VAL A 19 -19.86 2.42 30.25
N SER A 20 -19.65 1.11 30.09
CA SER A 20 -20.55 0.22 29.36
C SER A 20 -21.95 0.19 29.96
N TYR A 21 -22.06 0.17 31.29
CA TYR A 21 -23.35 0.25 31.99
C TYR A 21 -24.10 1.56 31.69
N LEU A 22 -23.39 2.70 31.73
CA LEU A 22 -24.00 3.99 31.42
C LEU A 22 -24.40 4.10 29.95
N MET A 23 -23.61 3.54 29.03
CA MET A 23 -23.93 3.47 27.61
C MET A 23 -25.23 2.70 27.37
N GLN A 24 -25.33 1.47 27.89
CA GLN A 24 -26.54 0.65 27.77
C GLN A 24 -27.74 1.32 28.42
N LYS A 25 -27.55 1.97 29.59
CA LYS A 25 -28.62 2.72 30.24
C LYS A 25 -29.13 3.88 29.39
N ALA A 26 -28.24 4.59 28.69
CA ALA A 26 -28.60 5.66 27.77
C ALA A 26 -29.33 5.14 26.53
N GLU A 27 -28.87 4.01 25.98
CA GLU A 27 -29.51 3.34 24.85
C GLU A 27 -30.94 2.88 25.19
N VAL A 28 -31.11 2.19 26.30
CA VAL A 28 -32.45 1.76 26.79
C VAL A 28 -33.36 2.97 27.05
N LEU A 29 -32.84 4.07 27.61
CA LEU A 29 -33.62 5.30 27.80
C LEU A 29 -34.07 5.92 26.47
N ALA A 30 -33.20 5.93 25.46
CA ALA A 30 -33.52 6.43 24.13
C ALA A 30 -34.58 5.56 23.44
N GLU A 31 -34.51 4.24 23.59
CA GLU A 31 -35.53 3.32 23.08
C GLU A 31 -36.88 3.53 23.77
N ILE A 32 -36.89 3.66 25.10
CA ILE A 32 -38.11 3.98 25.86
C ILE A 32 -38.71 5.29 25.36
N GLU A 33 -37.89 6.32 25.18
CA GLU A 33 -38.35 7.62 24.68
C GLU A 33 -38.94 7.52 23.27
N LEU A 34 -38.28 6.82 22.37
CA LEU A 34 -38.68 6.74 20.97
C LEU A 34 -39.93 5.88 20.75
N PHE A 35 -40.02 4.73 21.44
CA PHE A 35 -41.04 3.71 21.16
C PHE A 35 -42.20 3.69 22.16
N TYR A 36 -41.97 4.08 23.42
CA TYR A 36 -42.93 3.84 24.50
C TYR A 36 -43.56 5.12 25.07
N LEU A 37 -43.08 6.32 24.70
CA LEU A 37 -43.61 7.59 25.20
C LEU A 37 -44.43 8.38 24.17
N LEU A 38 -45.62 8.82 24.57
CA LEU A 38 -46.46 9.72 23.78
C LEU A 38 -45.83 11.13 23.71
N PRO A 39 -46.11 11.92 22.63
CA PRO A 39 -45.50 13.24 22.45
C PRO A 39 -45.71 14.23 23.60
N HIS A 40 -46.77 14.08 24.40
CA HIS A 40 -46.99 14.94 25.58
C HIS A 40 -46.16 14.50 26.80
N GLN A 41 -45.89 13.20 26.96
CA GLN A 41 -45.05 12.66 28.04
C GLN A 41 -43.58 13.04 27.84
N ARG A 42 -43.08 13.03 26.60
CA ARG A 42 -41.73 13.51 26.26
C ARG A 42 -41.49 15.00 26.56
N ARG A 43 -42.58 15.78 26.68
CA ARG A 43 -42.52 17.20 27.02
C ARG A 43 -42.67 17.47 28.51
N TRP A 44 -42.78 16.42 29.35
CA TRP A 44 -42.83 16.57 30.80
C TRP A 44 -41.44 16.90 31.34
N ARG A 45 -41.19 18.19 31.59
CA ARG A 45 -39.92 18.70 32.11
C ARG A 45 -39.50 18.06 33.44
N THR A 46 -40.46 17.56 34.22
CA THR A 46 -40.19 16.85 35.47
C THR A 46 -39.52 15.49 35.25
N TRP A 47 -39.80 14.82 34.12
CA TRP A 47 -39.25 13.49 33.80
C TRP A 47 -38.10 13.59 32.81
N PHE A 48 -38.18 14.54 31.86
CA PHE A 48 -37.16 14.82 30.85
C PHE A 48 -36.79 16.31 30.93
N PRO A 49 -35.83 16.67 31.79
CA PRO A 49 -35.37 18.05 31.87
C PRO A 49 -34.69 18.46 30.55
N GLU A 50 -34.91 19.69 30.14
CA GLU A 50 -34.29 20.25 28.92
C GLU A 50 -32.76 20.34 29.03
N VAL A 51 -32.24 20.45 30.25
CA VAL A 51 -30.81 20.53 30.56
C VAL A 51 -30.50 19.59 31.72
N ILE A 52 -29.51 18.72 31.55
CA ILE A 52 -28.99 17.86 32.61
C ILE A 52 -27.65 18.42 33.09
N HIS A 53 -27.58 18.82 34.35
CA HIS A 53 -26.34 19.27 34.96
C HIS A 53 -25.55 18.06 35.47
N TYR A 54 -24.37 17.84 34.89
CA TYR A 54 -23.42 16.84 35.38
C TYR A 54 -22.29 17.53 36.13
N TYR A 55 -21.96 16.98 37.31
CA TYR A 55 -20.74 17.35 38.01
C TYR A 55 -19.57 16.56 37.43
N ALA A 56 -18.61 17.28 36.86
CA ALA A 56 -17.34 16.73 36.42
C ALA A 56 -16.22 17.38 37.23
N ASP A 57 -15.28 16.55 37.69
CA ASP A 57 -14.08 17.00 38.37
C ASP A 57 -13.14 17.66 37.35
N ALA A 58 -12.76 18.92 37.60
CA ALA A 58 -11.97 19.71 36.67
C ALA A 58 -10.62 19.05 36.32
N ASP A 59 -9.96 18.42 37.31
CA ASP A 59 -8.66 17.78 37.12
C ASP A 59 -8.80 16.54 36.25
N LYS A 60 -9.81 15.71 36.52
CA LYS A 60 -10.10 14.51 35.71
C LYS A 60 -10.47 14.88 34.29
N THR A 61 -11.29 15.92 34.11
CA THR A 61 -11.68 16.41 32.79
C THR A 61 -10.47 16.93 32.02
N GLN A 62 -9.56 17.67 32.65
CA GLN A 62 -8.33 18.11 31.99
C GLN A 62 -7.45 16.95 31.51
N ILE A 63 -7.29 15.91 32.34
CA ILE A 63 -6.51 14.71 31.98
C ILE A 63 -7.11 14.03 30.75
N GLU A 64 -8.43 13.84 30.75
CA GLU A 64 -9.13 13.17 29.67
C GLU A 64 -9.04 13.95 28.35
N ILE A 65 -9.25 15.28 28.40
CA ILE A 65 -9.15 16.14 27.21
C ILE A 65 -7.73 16.09 26.62
N LYS A 66 -6.70 16.14 27.46
CA LYS A 66 -5.30 16.00 27.01
C LYS A 66 -5.05 14.64 26.35
N ARG A 67 -5.66 13.56 26.87
CA ARG A 67 -5.58 12.23 26.25
C ARG A 67 -6.22 12.23 24.86
N LEU A 68 -7.45 12.76 24.74
CA LEU A 68 -8.18 12.85 23.47
C LEU A 68 -7.47 13.71 22.43
N ILE A 69 -6.82 14.81 22.84
CA ILE A 69 -5.99 15.63 21.95
C ILE A 69 -4.80 14.82 21.41
N LYS A 70 -4.11 14.08 22.28
CA LYS A 70 -2.97 13.23 21.89
C LYS A 70 -3.39 12.09 20.95
N GLU A 71 -4.58 11.52 21.16
CA GLU A 71 -5.17 10.46 20.33
C GLU A 71 -5.75 10.99 19.01
N GLY A 72 -5.94 12.32 18.88
CA GLY A 72 -6.49 12.97 17.70
C GLY A 72 -8.02 12.91 17.61
N GLU A 73 -8.70 12.47 18.67
CA GLU A 73 -10.16 12.31 18.72
C GLU A 73 -10.90 13.61 19.11
N TRP A 74 -10.16 14.57 19.69
CA TRP A 74 -10.74 15.82 20.21
C TRP A 74 -11.28 16.77 19.15
N ASP A 75 -10.69 16.81 17.96
CA ASP A 75 -11.02 17.78 16.90
C ASP A 75 -12.12 17.28 15.94
N THR A 76 -13.25 16.86 16.50
CA THR A 76 -14.50 16.55 15.75
C THR A 76 -15.22 17.82 15.28
N LYS A 77 -16.06 17.70 14.23
CA LYS A 77 -16.85 18.82 13.66
C LYS A 77 -18.04 19.27 14.53
N GLU A 78 -18.44 18.47 15.51
CA GLU A 78 -19.60 18.74 16.35
C GLU A 78 -19.23 19.55 17.59
N PHE A 79 -20.13 20.45 18.00
CA PHE A 79 -20.03 21.21 19.25
C PHE A 79 -18.75 22.08 19.40
N THR A 80 -18.16 22.52 18.28
CA THR A 80 -16.93 23.34 18.21
C THR A 80 -16.92 24.50 19.20
N GLU A 81 -18.04 25.22 19.31
CA GLU A 81 -18.15 26.40 20.17
C GLU A 81 -18.19 26.04 21.67
N MET A 82 -18.82 24.92 22.03
CA MET A 82 -18.80 24.43 23.42
C MET A 82 -17.42 23.90 23.80
N ARG A 83 -16.71 23.24 22.87
CA ARG A 83 -15.35 22.75 23.10
C ARG A 83 -14.36 23.88 23.33
N LYS A 84 -14.41 24.95 22.53
CA LYS A 84 -13.59 26.15 22.74
C LYS A 84 -13.83 26.76 24.13
N LYS A 85 -15.10 26.95 24.51
CA LYS A 85 -15.47 27.45 25.84
C LYS A 85 -14.97 26.54 26.96
N LEU A 86 -15.05 25.22 26.77
CA LEU A 86 -14.56 24.25 27.75
C LEU A 86 -13.04 24.33 27.93
N LEU A 87 -12.28 24.45 26.83
CA LEU A 87 -10.83 24.65 26.88
C LEU A 87 -10.46 25.96 27.59
N GLU A 88 -11.22 27.04 27.32
CA GLU A 88 -11.04 28.34 27.98
C GLU A 88 -11.30 28.25 29.49
N VAL A 89 -12.42 27.63 29.90
CA VAL A 89 -12.78 27.43 31.32
C VAL A 89 -11.75 26.57 32.03
N LEU A 90 -11.26 25.51 31.39
CA LEU A 90 -10.25 24.61 31.95
C LEU A 90 -8.82 25.13 31.81
N GLN A 91 -8.63 26.31 31.20
CA GLN A 91 -7.32 26.93 30.96
C GLN A 91 -6.35 26.01 30.18
N ILE A 92 -6.88 25.15 29.31
CA ILE A 92 -6.10 24.25 28.47
C ILE A 92 -5.69 25.02 27.22
N LYS A 93 -4.38 25.22 27.06
CA LYS A 93 -3.82 25.73 25.79
C LYS A 93 -3.84 24.59 24.77
N HIS A 94 -4.91 24.53 23.98
CA HIS A 94 -4.99 23.69 22.78
C HIS A 94 -4.98 24.61 21.57
N ASN A 95 -3.89 24.56 20.81
CA ASN A 95 -3.87 25.17 19.48
C ASN A 95 -4.18 24.03 18.52
N PRO A 96 -5.26 24.09 17.70
CA PRO A 96 -5.58 23.03 16.74
C PRO A 96 -4.48 22.82 15.67
N ILE A 97 -3.44 23.64 15.71
CA ILE A 97 -2.28 23.62 14.84
C ILE A 97 -1.11 23.02 15.64
N ASP A 98 -1.19 21.75 16.02
CA ASP A 98 0.00 20.92 16.30
C ASP A 98 0.46 20.25 14.99
N ASN A 99 0.48 21.06 13.92
CA ASN A 99 0.99 20.69 12.61
C ASN A 99 2.51 20.49 12.63
N GLU A 100 3.23 20.68 13.74
CA GLU A 100 4.68 20.56 13.78
C GLU A 100 5.13 19.11 13.49
N VAL A 101 4.44 18.13 14.09
CA VAL A 101 4.68 16.69 13.79
C VAL A 101 4.29 16.35 12.35
N ILE A 102 3.23 16.98 11.83
CA ILE A 102 2.79 16.78 10.43
C ILE A 102 3.77 17.45 9.46
N LEU A 103 4.30 18.63 9.78
CA LEU A 103 5.29 19.39 9.02
C LEU A 103 6.62 18.65 8.96
N GLU A 104 7.10 18.09 10.06
CA GLU A 104 8.32 17.27 10.07
C GLU A 104 8.15 16.01 9.21
N LYS A 105 7.01 15.31 9.34
CA LYS A 105 6.70 14.15 8.49
C LYS A 105 6.60 14.54 7.01
N LEU A 106 6.00 15.69 6.69
CA LEU A 106 5.90 16.20 5.33
C LEU A 106 7.27 16.54 4.75
N LYS A 107 8.13 17.26 5.49
CA LYS A 107 9.51 17.56 5.08
C LYS A 107 10.31 16.28 4.83
N SER A 108 10.25 15.32 5.76
CA SER A 108 10.93 14.04 5.59
C SER A 108 10.45 13.26 4.36
N ASN A 109 9.14 13.31 4.06
CA ASN A 109 8.60 12.66 2.87
C ASN A 109 8.96 13.39 1.58
N GLU A 110 9.04 14.72 1.61
CA GLU A 110 9.45 15.55 0.47
C GLU A 110 10.90 15.28 0.08
N GLU A 111 11.80 15.09 1.04
CA GLU A 111 13.19 14.68 0.80
C GLU A 111 13.29 13.28 0.18
N LYS A 112 12.49 12.32 0.67
CA LYS A 112 12.43 10.96 0.09
C LYS A 112 11.92 10.97 -1.35
N LEU A 113 10.95 11.84 -1.67
CA LEU A 113 10.45 11.99 -3.03
C LEU A 113 11.55 12.50 -3.97
N LYS A 114 12.31 13.53 -3.57
CA LYS A 114 13.43 14.06 -4.37
C LYS A 114 14.48 12.97 -4.66
N SER A 115 14.87 12.19 -3.64
CA SER A 115 15.81 11.08 -3.83
C SER A 115 15.27 10.00 -4.78
N ASN A 116 13.98 9.68 -4.68
CA ASN A 116 13.35 8.72 -5.58
C ASN A 116 13.25 9.22 -7.03
N GLU A 117 12.98 10.52 -7.24
CA GLU A 117 13.00 11.13 -8.58
C GLU A 117 14.37 11.03 -9.24
N GLU A 118 15.46 11.24 -8.48
CA GLU A 118 16.82 11.06 -8.99
C GLU A 118 17.12 9.61 -9.35
N ARG A 119 16.64 8.65 -8.53
CA ARG A 119 16.77 7.21 -8.82
C ARG A 119 16.01 6.81 -10.08
N LEU A 120 14.82 7.37 -10.31
CA LEU A 120 14.03 7.14 -11.52
C LEU A 120 14.80 7.61 -12.77
N LYS A 121 15.33 8.84 -12.76
CA LYS A 121 16.14 9.37 -13.86
C LYS A 121 17.34 8.48 -14.19
N SER A 122 18.06 8.01 -13.17
CA SER A 122 19.19 7.09 -13.36
C SER A 122 18.76 5.74 -13.93
N ASN A 123 17.60 5.22 -13.52
CA ASN A 123 17.08 3.96 -14.03
C ASN A 123 16.63 4.07 -15.50
N ASP A 124 16.02 5.19 -15.89
CA ASP A 124 15.65 5.45 -17.28
C ASP A 124 16.89 5.45 -18.20
N GLU A 125 17.99 6.06 -17.76
CA GLU A 125 19.27 6.01 -18.49
C GLU A 125 19.83 4.58 -18.62
N LYS A 126 19.71 3.77 -17.56
CA LYS A 126 20.14 2.36 -17.60
C LYS A 126 19.27 1.53 -18.54
N LEU A 127 17.95 1.76 -18.55
CA LEU A 127 17.02 1.06 -19.44
C LEU A 127 17.37 1.31 -20.91
N ASN A 128 17.63 2.57 -21.26
CA ASN A 128 18.05 2.97 -22.61
C ASN A 128 19.36 2.30 -23.04
N LYS A 129 20.30 2.07 -22.12
CA LYS A 129 21.54 1.34 -22.41
C LYS A 129 21.28 -0.16 -22.63
N LEU A 130 20.37 -0.74 -21.84
CA LEU A 130 20.04 -2.16 -21.92
C LEU A 130 19.31 -2.50 -23.23
N GLU A 131 18.42 -1.63 -23.69
CA GLU A 131 17.74 -1.77 -24.99
C GLU A 131 18.75 -1.78 -26.17
N LYS A 132 19.83 -1.00 -26.07
CA LYS A 132 20.91 -1.01 -27.09
C LYS A 132 21.67 -2.34 -27.10
N LEU A 133 21.92 -2.94 -25.93
CA LEU A 133 22.57 -4.24 -25.83
C LEU A 133 21.72 -5.36 -26.39
N GLU A 134 20.40 -5.34 -26.16
CA GLU A 134 19.49 -6.34 -26.73
C GLU A 134 19.47 -6.30 -28.27
N LYS A 135 19.57 -5.10 -28.86
CA LYS A 135 19.70 -4.95 -30.32
C LYS A 135 21.01 -5.54 -30.86
N LEU A 136 22.10 -5.45 -30.10
CA LEU A 136 23.39 -6.06 -30.47
C LEU A 136 23.34 -7.59 -30.44
N ASP A 137 22.76 -8.19 -29.40
CA ASP A 137 22.63 -9.66 -29.28
C ASP A 137 21.81 -10.27 -30.45
N LYS A 138 20.78 -9.55 -30.92
CA LYS A 138 20.01 -9.95 -32.11
C LYS A 138 20.85 -9.93 -33.39
N LEU A 139 21.75 -8.97 -33.53
CA LEU A 139 22.67 -8.89 -34.68
C LEU A 139 23.74 -9.98 -34.62
N GLU A 140 24.23 -10.32 -33.44
CA GLU A 140 25.21 -11.38 -33.22
C GLU A 140 24.66 -12.75 -33.64
N LYS A 141 23.46 -13.12 -33.16
CA LYS A 141 22.76 -14.35 -33.58
C LYS A 141 22.52 -14.43 -35.08
N LEU A 142 22.22 -13.29 -35.70
CA LEU A 142 22.05 -13.21 -37.15
C LEU A 142 23.39 -13.45 -37.87
N GLY A 143 24.48 -12.87 -37.35
CA GLY A 143 25.85 -13.09 -37.81
C GLY A 143 26.25 -14.57 -37.75
N GLU A 144 26.01 -15.23 -36.63
CA GLU A 144 26.27 -16.67 -36.46
C GLU A 144 25.52 -17.51 -37.49
N SER A 145 24.23 -17.20 -37.72
CA SER A 145 23.42 -17.86 -38.75
C SER A 145 23.98 -17.70 -40.16
N TYR A 146 24.52 -16.52 -40.49
CA TYR A 146 25.19 -16.31 -41.78
C TYR A 146 26.50 -17.09 -41.88
N CYS A 147 27.30 -17.16 -40.81
CA CYS A 147 28.52 -17.95 -40.78
C CYS A 147 28.26 -19.46 -41.01
N GLU A 148 27.22 -20.02 -40.38
CA GLU A 148 26.82 -21.41 -40.63
C GLU A 148 26.41 -21.66 -42.08
N LYS A 149 25.68 -20.72 -42.69
CA LYS A 149 25.30 -20.81 -44.11
C LYS A 149 26.51 -20.76 -45.04
N LEU A 150 27.49 -19.90 -44.73
CA LEU A 150 28.73 -19.80 -45.49
C LEU A 150 29.54 -21.10 -45.41
N ALA A 151 29.67 -21.70 -44.21
CA ALA A 151 30.38 -22.97 -44.04
C ALA A 151 29.75 -24.11 -44.88
N LYS A 152 28.42 -24.19 -44.92
CA LYS A 152 27.69 -25.17 -45.75
C LYS A 152 27.91 -24.95 -47.26
N LEU A 153 27.98 -23.69 -47.69
CA LEU A 153 28.29 -23.34 -49.08
C LEU A 153 29.71 -23.76 -49.46
N GLU A 154 30.68 -23.54 -48.57
CA GLU A 154 32.09 -23.87 -48.77
C GLU A 154 32.33 -25.39 -48.86
N GLU A 155 31.63 -26.19 -48.05
CA GLU A 155 31.62 -27.67 -48.18
C GLU A 155 31.04 -28.13 -49.52
N LEU A 156 29.96 -27.49 -49.97
CA LEU A 156 29.30 -27.82 -51.22
C LEU A 156 30.19 -27.49 -52.44
N GLU A 157 30.93 -26.38 -52.36
CA GLU A 157 31.93 -25.98 -53.35
C GLU A 157 33.10 -26.97 -53.41
N LYS A 158 33.65 -27.40 -52.26
CA LYS A 158 34.67 -28.45 -52.20
C LYS A 158 34.21 -29.76 -52.84
N SER A 159 33.00 -30.21 -52.52
CA SER A 159 32.44 -31.43 -53.14
C SER A 159 32.24 -31.28 -54.66
N SER A 160 31.93 -30.07 -55.12
CA SER A 160 31.75 -29.80 -56.55
C SER A 160 33.08 -29.81 -57.30
N CYS A 161 34.15 -29.27 -56.70
CA CYS A 161 35.52 -29.35 -57.21
C CYS A 161 35.98 -30.81 -57.36
N GLU A 162 35.76 -31.65 -56.33
CA GLU A 162 36.09 -33.07 -56.41
C GLU A 162 35.32 -33.81 -57.51
N LYS A 163 34.07 -33.42 -57.78
CA LYS A 163 33.27 -33.99 -58.88
C LYS A 163 33.83 -33.59 -60.24
N LEU A 164 34.29 -32.35 -60.41
CA LEU A 164 34.94 -31.87 -61.63
C LEU A 164 36.24 -32.62 -61.90
N ASP A 165 37.11 -32.77 -60.90
CA ASP A 165 38.37 -33.53 -61.02
C ASP A 165 38.14 -34.97 -61.47
N LYS A 166 37.09 -35.62 -60.96
CA LYS A 166 36.70 -36.98 -61.36
C LYS A 166 36.23 -37.02 -62.82
N LEU A 167 35.52 -35.99 -63.28
CA LEU A 167 35.04 -35.86 -64.64
C LEU A 167 36.21 -35.67 -65.63
N GLU A 168 37.16 -34.80 -65.29
CA GLU A 168 38.36 -34.56 -66.11
C GLU A 168 39.23 -35.83 -66.25
N ARG A 169 39.33 -36.64 -65.20
CA ARG A 169 40.01 -37.95 -65.26
C ARG A 169 39.31 -38.94 -66.19
N LEU A 170 37.99 -38.97 -66.20
CA LEU A 170 37.21 -39.82 -67.11
C LEU A 170 37.37 -39.38 -68.56
N GLU A 171 37.45 -38.07 -68.80
CA GLU A 171 37.66 -37.51 -70.13
C GLU A 171 39.02 -37.90 -70.71
N LYS A 172 40.09 -37.83 -69.90
CA LYS A 172 41.42 -38.35 -70.29
C LYS A 172 41.42 -39.84 -70.63
N LEU A 173 40.76 -40.67 -69.83
CA LEU A 173 40.67 -42.11 -70.12
C LEU A 173 39.92 -42.40 -71.43
N LEU A 174 38.90 -41.61 -71.75
CA LEU A 174 38.19 -41.71 -73.01
C LEU A 174 39.08 -41.31 -74.20
N GLU A 175 39.86 -40.24 -74.08
CA GLU A 175 40.82 -39.84 -75.12
C GLU A 175 41.89 -40.91 -75.36
N GLU A 176 42.41 -41.54 -74.31
CA GLU A 176 43.35 -42.66 -74.42
C GLU A 176 42.73 -43.88 -75.14
N ILE A 177 41.47 -44.22 -74.85
CA ILE A 177 40.75 -45.29 -75.54
C ILE A 177 40.50 -44.97 -77.02
N VAL A 178 40.22 -43.70 -77.33
CA VAL A 178 39.97 -43.25 -78.72
C VAL A 178 41.26 -43.26 -79.54
N GLN A 179 42.42 -42.94 -78.96
CA GLN A 179 43.71 -43.00 -79.68
C GLN A 179 44.31 -44.42 -79.80
N ALA A 180 43.85 -45.38 -79.00
CA ALA A 180 44.29 -46.78 -79.07
C ALA A 180 43.56 -47.63 -80.14
N LYS A 181 42.68 -47.00 -80.94
CA LYS A 181 41.97 -47.60 -82.08
C LYS A 181 42.50 -47.07 -83.40
#